data_AF-A0A0N8R472-F1
#
_entry.id   AF-A0A0N8R472-F1
#
_cell.length_a   1.000
_cell.length_b   1.000
_cell.length_c   1.000
_cell.angle_alpha   90.00
_cell.angle_beta   90.00
_cell.angle_gamma   90.00
#
_symmetry.space_group_name_H-M   'P 1'
#
loop_
_entity.id
_entity.type
_entity.pdbx_description
1 polymer ?
#
loop_
_entity_poly.entity_id
_entity_poly.type
_entity_poly.pdbx_seq_one_letter_code
_entity_poly.pdbx_strand_id
1 'polypeptide(L)' 'LYARPEAIRQEVARILASYGSGTGHVFNLGHGITPEVDPANAGAFINAVHELSAQYHQ' A
#
# COMPACT_ATOMS: atom_id res chain seq x y z
N LEU A 1 7.58 -0.21 6.78
CA LEU A 1 6.60 -1.25 7.17
C LEU A 1 6.75 -1.70 8.63
N TYR A 2 7.25 -0.86 9.54
CA TYR A 2 7.38 -1.18 10.97
C TYR A 2 6.21 -0.67 11.82
N ALA A 3 5.35 0.19 11.24
CA ALA A 3 4.19 0.71 11.93
C ALA A 3 3.11 -0.37 12.10
N ARG A 4 2.11 -0.09 12.94
CA ARG A 4 0.94 -0.96 13.09
C ARG A 4 0.20 -1.11 11.74
N PRO A 5 -0.45 -2.26 11.47
CA PRO A 5 -1.15 -2.51 10.21
C PRO A 5 -2.13 -1.40 9.79
N GLU A 6 -2.84 -0.81 10.74
CA GLU A 6 -3.75 0.31 10.49
C GLU A 6 -3.05 1.53 9.89
N ALA A 7 -1.88 1.90 10.41
CA ALA A 7 -1.10 3.02 9.88
C ALA A 7 -0.54 2.71 8.48
N ILE A 8 -0.15 1.45 8.23
CA ILE A 8 0.29 1.00 6.90
C ILE A 8 -0.86 1.16 5.89
N ARG A 9 -2.07 0.73 6.25
CA ARG A 9 -3.25 0.82 5.40
C ARG A 9 -3.63 2.29 5.11
N GLN A 10 -3.57 3.15 6.12
CA GLN A 10 -3.81 4.59 5.95
C GLN A 10 -2.82 5.23 4.98
N GLU A 11 -1.55 4.85 5.05
CA GLU A 11 -0.53 5.38 4.15
C GLU A 11 -0.71 4.87 2.71
N VAL A 12 -1.11 3.61 2.53
CA VAL A 12 -1.52 3.08 1.21
C VAL A 12 -2.68 3.91 0.65
N ALA A 13 -3.72 4.16 1.43
CA ALA A 13 -4.86 4.98 1.01
C ALA A 13 -4.43 6.38 0.58
N ARG A 14 -3.53 7.01 1.36
CA ARG A 14 -2.99 8.34 1.08
C ARG A 14 -2.25 8.40 -0.26
N ILE A 15 -1.41 7.40 -0.54
CA ILE A 15 -0.63 7.33 -1.79
C ILE A 15 -1.56 7.05 -2.99
N LEU A 16 -2.52 6.12 -2.85
CA LEU A 16 -3.52 5.87 -3.90
C LEU A 16 -4.32 7.14 -4.23
N ALA A 17 -4.80 7.85 -3.21
CA ALA A 17 -5.52 9.11 -3.38
C ALA A 17 -4.67 10.19 -4.07
N SER A 18 -3.35 10.22 -3.81
CA SER A 18 -2.44 11.18 -4.44
C SER A 18 -2.21 10.92 -5.93
N TYR A 19 -2.29 9.66 -6.36
CA TYR A 19 -2.26 9.30 -7.78
C TYR A 19 -3.62 9.56 -8.45
N GLY A 20 -4.71 9.16 -7.80
CA GLY A 20 -6.08 9.35 -8.29
C GLY A 20 -6.58 8.23 -9.20
N SER A 21 -7.61 8.55 -10.00
CA SER A 21 -8.29 7.57 -10.85
C SER A 21 -7.59 7.35 -12.18
N GLY A 22 -7.69 6.13 -12.71
CA GLY A 22 -7.17 5.76 -14.04
C GLY A 22 -6.08 4.70 -13.98
N THR A 23 -5.51 4.37 -15.13
CA THR A 23 -4.45 3.35 -15.27
C THR A 23 -3.06 3.97 -15.35
N GLY A 24 -2.03 3.19 -15.03
CA GLY A 24 -0.62 3.61 -15.15
C GLY A 24 0.15 3.62 -13.83
N HIS A 25 -0.49 3.31 -12.70
CA HIS A 25 0.18 3.21 -11.40
C HIS A 25 0.48 1.75 -11.04
N VAL A 26 1.76 1.44 -10.88
CA VAL A 26 2.22 0.22 -10.22
C VAL A 26 2.70 0.62 -8.83
N PHE A 27 1.89 0.31 -7.81
CA PHE A 27 2.23 0.62 -6.43
C PHE A 27 3.46 -0.17 -6.00
N ASN A 28 4.44 0.50 -5.39
CA ASN A 28 5.64 -0.16 -4.87
C ASN A 28 6.22 0.61 -3.67
N LEU A 29 7.21 0.01 -3.01
CA LEU A 29 8.09 0.72 -2.09
C LEU A 29 9.14 1.51 -2.89
N GLY A 30 9.64 2.61 -2.31
CA GLY A 30 10.75 3.36 -2.89
C GLY A 30 12.12 2.70 -2.72
N HIS A 31 12.20 1.62 -1.93
CA HIS A 31 13.41 0.85 -1.68
C HIS A 31 13.06 -0.60 -1.30
N GLY A 32 14.06 -1.48 -1.22
CA GLY A 32 13.87 -2.86 -0.75
C GLY A 32 13.33 -2.95 0.67
N ILE A 33 12.53 -3.98 0.93
CA ILE A 33 12.09 -4.34 2.27
C ILE A 33 13.30 -4.78 3.12
N THR A 34 13.35 -4.32 4.37
CA THR A 34 14.42 -4.67 5.31
C THR A 34 14.10 -5.98 6.06
N PRO A 35 15.10 -6.77 6.49
CA PRO A 35 14.89 -8.10 7.05
C PRO A 35 14.04 -8.14 8.34
N GLU A 36 14.01 -7.06 9.11
CA GLU A 36 13.34 -7.00 10.41
C GLU A 36 11.84 -6.66 10.29
N VAL A 37 11.33 -6.45 9.07
CA VAL A 37 9.91 -6.21 8.86
C VAL A 37 9.12 -7.47 9.17
N ASP A 38 8.11 -7.33 10.04
CA ASP A 38 7.14 -8.39 10.29
C ASP A 38 6.43 -8.76 8.97
N PRO A 39 6.46 -10.04 8.54
CA PRO A 39 5.75 -10.49 7.34
C PRO A 39 4.25 -10.17 7.35
N ALA A 40 3.61 -10.11 8.53
CA ALA A 40 2.22 -9.71 8.66
C ALA A 40 1.99 -8.26 8.22
N ASN A 41 2.95 -7.36 8.45
CA ASN A 41 2.89 -5.98 7.99
C ASN A 41 3.06 -5.88 6.47
N ALA A 42 3.91 -6.71 5.87
CA ALA A 42 4.01 -6.81 4.40
C ALA A 42 2.70 -7.34 3.80
N GLY A 43 2.07 -8.34 4.43
CA GLY A 43 0.74 -8.81 4.06
C GLY A 43 -0.34 -7.73 4.14
N ALA A 44 -0.36 -6.96 5.25
CA ALA A 44 -1.28 -5.84 5.42
C ALA A 44 -1.10 -4.76 4.33
N PHE A 45 0.15 -4.46 3.96
CA PHE A 45 0.47 -3.55 2.86
C PHE A 45 -0.09 -4.04 1.52
N ILE A 46 0.19 -5.29 1.14
CA ILE A 46 -0.26 -5.87 -0.14
C ILE A 46 -1.78 -5.92 -0.21
N ASN A 47 -2.43 -6.40 0.85
CA ASN A 47 -3.89 -6.49 0.91
C ASN A 47 -4.55 -5.11 0.82
N ALA A 48 -3.99 -4.11 1.52
CA ALA A 48 -4.49 -2.74 1.45
C ALA A 48 -4.39 -2.16 0.03
N VAL A 49 -3.30 -2.44 -0.70
CA VAL A 49 -3.16 -1.97 -2.10
C VAL A 49 -4.28 -2.53 -2.97
N HIS A 50 -4.50 -3.85 -2.95
CA HIS A 50 -5.54 -4.48 -3.78
C HIS A 50 -6.96 -4.05 -3.41
N GLU A 51 -7.27 -3.97 -2.11
CA GLU A 51 -8.61 -3.63 -1.65
C GLU A 51 -8.95 -2.16 -1.92
N LEU A 52 -8.04 -1.25 -1.59
CA LEU A 52 -8.31 0.19 -1.64
C LEU A 52 -8.15 0.78 -3.03
N SER A 53 -7.37 0.16 -3.92
CA SER A 53 -7.18 0.67 -5.29
C SER A 53 -8.41 0.48 -6.17
N ALA A 54 -9.27 -0.50 -5.88
CA ALA A 54 -10.40 -0.87 -6.74
C ALA A 54 -11.31 0.31 -7.07
N GLN A 55 -11.54 1.23 -6.13
CA GLN A 55 -12.39 2.41 -6.34
C GLN A 55 -11.82 3.43 -7.36
N TYR A 56 -10.53 3.35 -7.69
CA TYR A 56 -9.86 4.26 -8.62
C TYR A 56 -9.84 3.74 -10.06
N HIS A 57 -10.41 2.57 -10.32
CA HIS A 57 -10.49 1.94 -11.63
C HIS A 57 -11.94 1.54 -11.93
N GLN A 58 -12.51 2.06 -13.03
CA GLN A 58 -13.84 1.71 -13.55
C GLN A 58 -13.73 0.99 -14.88
#